data_AF-A0AAN6QCZ8-F1
#
_entry.id   AF-A0AAN6QCZ8-F1
#
_cell.length_a   1.000
_cell.length_b   1.000
_cell.length_c   1.000
_cell.angle_alpha   90.00
_cell.angle_beta   90.00
_cell.angle_gamma   90.00
#
_symmetry.space_group_name_H-M   'P 1'
#
loop_
_entity.id
_entity.type
_entity.pdbx_description
1 polymer ?
#
loop_
_entity_poly.entity_id
_entity_poly.type
_entity_poly.pdbx_seq_one_letter_code
_entity_poly.pdbx_strand_id
1 'polypeptide(L)' 'RAKLEAPPKYNGSKDELAGWLVQMQAYLTYYVDRFPNEAAKVAFAAHRLEGKALRWFEPTLKDFLENPDRADQEDFT' A
#
# COMPACT_ATOMS: atom_id res chain seq x y z
N ARG A 1 -10.07 -8.72 20.56
CA ARG A 1 -9.68 -9.22 19.23
C ARG A 1 -8.18 -9.54 19.28
N ALA A 2 -7.73 -10.63 18.63
CA ALA A 2 -6.30 -10.90 18.50
C ALA A 2 -5.61 -9.77 17.71
N LYS A 3 -4.29 -9.59 17.85
CA LYS A 3 -3.55 -8.64 17.03
C LYS A 3 -2.94 -9.40 15.86
N LEU A 4 -3.26 -9.02 14.63
CA LEU A 4 -2.57 -9.50 13.45
C LEU A 4 -1.31 -8.65 13.22
N GLU A 5 -0.17 -9.30 13.03
CA GLU A 5 1.09 -8.64 12.71
C GLU A 5 1.07 -8.10 11.28
N ALA A 6 1.77 -7.00 11.07
CA ALA A 6 1.78 -6.36 9.77
C ALA A 6 2.66 -7.13 8.77
N PRO A 7 2.31 -7.10 7.47
CA PRO A 7 3.11 -7.77 6.44
C PRO A 7 4.58 -7.32 6.46
N PRO A 8 5.52 -8.21 6.08
CA PRO A 8 6.92 -7.85 5.96
C PRO A 8 7.11 -6.72 4.93
N LYS A 9 8.29 -6.08 4.97
CA LYS A 9 8.66 -5.15 3.90
C LYS A 9 8.87 -5.91 2.59
N TYR A 10 8.59 -5.26 1.46
CA TYR A 10 8.74 -5.84 0.13
C TYR A 10 9.75 -5.08 -0.71
N ASN A 11 10.79 -5.79 -1.16
CA ASN A 11 11.93 -5.20 -1.86
C ASN A 11 11.79 -5.19 -3.39
N GLY A 12 10.80 -5.89 -3.96
CA GLY A 12 10.63 -6.06 -5.40
C GLY A 12 10.92 -7.46 -5.96
N SER A 13 11.03 -8.50 -5.12
CA SER A 13 11.20 -9.90 -5.53
C SER A 13 9.95 -10.45 -6.26
N LYS A 14 10.11 -10.89 -7.51
CA LYS A 14 8.98 -11.41 -8.31
C LYS A 14 8.33 -12.64 -7.69
N ASP A 15 9.14 -13.55 -7.14
CA ASP A 15 8.66 -14.83 -6.61
C ASP A 15 7.89 -14.65 -5.29
N GLU A 16 8.12 -13.54 -4.58
CA GLU A 16 7.49 -13.25 -3.29
C GLU A 16 6.27 -12.32 -3.40
N LEU A 17 6.07 -11.67 -4.56
CA LEU A 17 5.04 -10.66 -4.76
C LEU A 17 3.64 -11.19 -4.43
N ALA A 18 3.26 -12.35 -4.97
CA ALA A 18 1.93 -12.91 -4.78
C ALA A 18 1.65 -13.19 -3.30
N GLY A 19 2.59 -13.82 -2.60
CA GLY A 19 2.46 -14.12 -1.17
C GLY A 19 2.42 -12.86 -0.30
N TRP A 20 3.17 -11.82 -0.69
CA TRP A 20 3.14 -10.54 0.01
C TRP A 20 1.80 -9.82 -0.16
N LEU A 21 1.22 -9.82 -1.37
CA LEU A 21 -0.09 -9.21 -1.64
C LEU A 21 -1.22 -9.90 -0.86
N VAL A 22 -1.19 -11.24 -0.76
CA VAL A 22 -2.19 -11.99 0.05
C VAL A 22 -2.11 -11.60 1.53
N GLN A 23 -0.90 -11.50 2.09
CA GLN A 23 -0.72 -11.06 3.47
C GLN A 23 -1.18 -9.61 3.67
N MET A 24 -0.91 -8.74 2.71
CA MET A 24 -1.38 -7.35 2.73
C MET A 24 -2.91 -7.27 2.74
N GLN A 25 -3.57 -8.01 1.85
CA GLN A 25 -5.02 -8.04 1.77
C GLN A 25 -5.63 -8.54 3.09
N ALA A 26 -5.09 -9.63 3.65
CA ALA A 26 -5.55 -10.15 4.94
C ALA A 26 -5.41 -9.12 6.06
N TYR A 27 -4.30 -8.38 6.11
CA TYR A 27 -4.09 -7.33 7.11
C TYR A 27 -5.07 -6.17 6.96
N LEU A 28 -5.25 -5.66 5.73
CA LEU A 28 -6.17 -4.56 5.45
C LEU A 28 -7.63 -4.94 5.76
N THR A 29 -8.03 -6.17 5.45
CA THR A 29 -9.36 -6.69 5.81
C THR A 29 -9.53 -6.84 7.32
N TYR A 30 -8.52 -7.35 8.03
CA TYR A 30 -8.58 -7.53 9.49
C TYR A 30 -8.74 -6.19 10.24
N TYR A 31 -8.12 -5.13 9.72
CA TYR A 31 -8.15 -3.79 10.28
C TYR A 31 -8.97 -2.80 9.42
N VAL A 32 -10.04 -3.27 8.77
CA VAL A 32 -10.85 -2.44 7.86
C VAL A 32 -11.30 -1.12 8.48
N ASP A 33 -11.69 -1.13 9.75
CA ASP A 33 -12.11 0.05 10.52
C ASP A 33 -11.00 1.13 10.67
N ARG A 34 -9.74 0.78 10.41
CA ARG A 34 -8.58 1.70 10.47
C ARG A 34 -8.21 2.30 9.12
N PHE A 35 -8.82 1.85 8.03
CA PHE A 35 -8.54 2.31 6.67
C PHE A 35 -9.80 2.93 6.07
N PRO A 36 -9.99 4.26 6.24
CA PRO A 36 -11.25 4.92 5.89
C PRO A 36 -11.56 4.95 4.39
N ASN A 37 -10.55 4.80 3.54
CA ASN A 37 -10.68 4.78 2.07
C ASN A 37 -9.55 3.96 1.43
N GLU A 38 -9.64 3.75 0.11
CA GLU A 38 -8.61 3.01 -0.65
C GLU A 38 -7.26 3.71 -0.61
N ALA A 39 -7.23 5.05 -0.65
CA ALA A 39 -6.00 5.82 -0.56
C ALA A 39 -5.20 5.52 0.72
N ALA A 40 -5.87 5.39 1.87
CA ALA A 40 -5.24 5.00 3.14
C ALA A 40 -4.66 3.58 3.09
N LYS A 41 -5.31 2.65 2.38
CA LYS A 41 -4.81 1.28 2.19
C LYS A 41 -3.55 1.29 1.31
N VAL A 42 -3.60 2.02 0.19
CA VAL A 42 -2.47 2.18 -0.73
C VAL A 42 -1.29 2.84 -0.03
N ALA A 43 -1.51 3.90 0.75
CA ALA A 43 -0.46 4.56 1.52
C ALA A 43 0.22 3.60 2.52
N PHE A 44 -0.56 2.74 3.19
CA PHE A 44 0.01 1.72 4.08
C PHE A 44 0.81 0.65 3.32
N ALA A 45 0.29 0.16 2.20
CA ALA A 45 1.00 -0.80 1.35
C ALA A 45 2.29 -0.19 0.79
N ALA A 46 2.26 1.07 0.36
CA ALA A 46 3.41 1.83 -0.12
C ALA A 46 4.47 2.03 0.98
N HIS A 47 4.06 2.35 2.21
CA HIS A 47 4.95 2.38 3.37
C HIS A 47 5.68 1.04 3.59
N ARG A 48 5.08 -0.08 3.17
CA ARG A 48 5.66 -1.42 3.30
C ARG A 48 6.61 -1.79 2.15
N LEU A 49 6.79 -0.93 1.16
CA LEU A 49 7.82 -1.10 0.14
C LEU A 49 9.19 -0.71 0.67
N GLU A 50 10.22 -1.36 0.14
CA GLU A 50 11.63 -1.01 0.35
C GLU A 50 12.45 -1.28 -0.91
N GLY A 51 13.75 -0.97 -0.88
CA GLY A 51 14.68 -1.36 -1.93
C GLY A 51 14.25 -0.94 -3.33
N LYS A 52 14.20 -1.91 -4.26
CA LYS A 52 13.86 -1.65 -5.67
C LYS A 52 12.39 -1.27 -5.84
N ALA A 53 11.49 -1.91 -5.09
CA ALA A 53 10.06 -1.60 -5.17
C ALA A 53 9.76 -0.18 -4.69
N LEU A 54 10.36 0.25 -3.57
CA LEU A 54 10.18 1.63 -3.10
C LEU A 54 10.74 2.64 -4.11
N ARG A 55 11.96 2.44 -4.63
CA ARG A 55 12.52 3.35 -5.65
C ARG A 55 11.65 3.49 -6.89
N TRP A 56 10.97 2.41 -7.28
CA TRP A 56 10.03 2.45 -8.41
C TRP A 56 8.75 3.24 -8.09
N PHE A 57 8.22 3.09 -6.88
CA PHE A 57 6.96 3.71 -6.48
C PHE A 57 7.11 5.10 -5.85
N GLU A 58 8.31 5.48 -5.42
CA GLU A 58 8.61 6.73 -4.71
C GLU A 58 8.07 7.97 -5.42
N PRO A 59 8.21 8.16 -6.75
CA PRO A 59 7.67 9.33 -7.44
C PRO A 59 6.14 9.42 -7.30
N THR A 60 5.43 8.29 -7.44
CA THR A 60 3.98 8.22 -7.27
C THR A 60 3.57 8.50 -5.83
N LEU A 61 4.28 7.93 -4.85
CA LEU A 61 3.98 8.18 -3.44
C LEU A 61 4.24 9.64 -3.05
N LYS A 62 5.29 10.26 -3.58
CA LYS A 62 5.58 11.69 -3.37
C LYS A 62 4.48 12.57 -3.94
N ASP A 63 4.09 12.33 -5.19
CA ASP A 63 3.01 13.09 -5.83
C ASP A 63 1.70 12.98 -5.04
N PHE A 64 1.35 11.78 -4.58
CA PHE A 64 0.17 11.57 -3.72
C PHE A 64 0.22 12.36 -2.41
N LEU A 65 1.39 12.43 -1.75
CA LEU A 65 1.55 13.15 -0.48
C LEU A 65 1.59 14.67 -0.65
N GLU A 66 2.13 15.15 -1.78
CA GLU A 66 2.30 16.57 -2.08
C GLU A 66 1.06 17.17 -2.76
N ASN A 67 0.27 16.37 -3.47
CA ASN A 67 -0.90 16.78 -4.25
C ASN A 67 -2.16 15.95 -3.89
N PRO A 68 -2.65 15.98 -2.64
CA PRO A 68 -3.77 15.15 -2.20
C PRO A 68 -5.06 15.38 -2.99
N ASP A 69 -5.28 16.61 -3.48
CA ASP A 69 -6.49 16.97 -4.25
C ASP A 69 -6.53 16.32 -5.65
N ARG A 70 -5.39 15.83 -6.17
CA ARG A 70 -5.32 15.10 -7.45
C ARG A 70 -5.59 13.61 -7.30
N ALA A 71 -5.47 13.07 -6.09
CA ALA A 71 -5.67 11.65 -5.84
C ALA A 71 -7.14 11.21 -5.99
N ASP A 72 -8.07 12.16 -5.88
CA ASP A 72 -9.51 11.94 -6.03
C ASP A 72 -10.00 12.19 -7.47
N GLN A 73 -9.12 12.58 -8.40
CA GLN A 73 -9.42 12.76 -9.82
C GLN A 73 -9.08 11.51 -10.65
N GLU A 74 -9.71 10.37 -10.33
CA GLU A 74 -9.83 9.28 -11.31
C GLU A 74 -11.05 9.55 -12.20
N ASP A 75 -10.92 10.53 -13.10
CA ASP A 75 -11.85 10.71 -14.21
C ASP A 75 -11.55 9.60 -15.26
N PHE A 76 -12.17 8.43 -15.09
CA PHE A 76 -12.22 7.41 -16.14
C PHE A 76 -13.21 7.87 -17.21
N THR A 77 -12.76 8.71 -18.15
CA THR A 77 -13.38 8.89 -19.47
C THR A 77 -12.79 7.95 -20.50
#